data_AF-A0A8H4PNE7-F1
#
_entry.id   AF-A0A8H4PNE7-F1
#
_cell.length_a   1.000
_cell.length_b   1.000
_cell.length_c   1.000
_cell.angle_alpha   90.00
_cell.angle_beta   90.00
_cell.angle_gamma   90.00
#
_symmetry.space_group_name_H-M   'P 1'
#
loop_
_entity.id
_entity.type
_entity.pdbx_description
1 polymer ?
#
loop_
_entity_poly.entity_id
_entity_poly.type
_entity_poly.pdbx_seq_one_letter_code
_entity_poly.pdbx_strand_id
1 'polypeptide(L)'
;MRFSPLFSTGFSILSHLVRNRLPPQARLARPRSAPLRSMSGIPFLGALFGSSSSRSSNMSYPDQRSNDEWRAVLNKEQFRILREKGTEPPGSGKFDKHYPEEGVYTCAGCHTPLYKASHKFKSGCGWPAYFDSIPGAVSRHEDRTFGMTRTEIVCSNCGGHLGHVFKGEGLPTPTDERHCVNSVSLSFSANDKTANGSGASSKA
;
A
#
# COMPACT_ATOMS: atom_id res chain seq x y z
N MET A 1 -52.91 -43.30 -16.25
CA MET A 1 -53.18 -43.67 -17.66
C MET A 1 -52.69 -42.54 -18.56
N ARG A 2 -51.77 -42.87 -19.50
CA ARG A 2 -51.62 -42.32 -20.87
C ARG A 2 -51.34 -40.81 -21.03
N PHE A 3 -50.45 -40.30 -21.88
CA PHE A 3 -49.41 -40.78 -22.81
C PHE A 3 -48.64 -39.49 -23.22
N SER A 4 -47.31 -39.53 -23.32
CA SER A 4 -46.53 -38.59 -24.16
C SER A 4 -46.68 -38.98 -25.64
N PRO A 5 -46.45 -38.06 -26.59
CA PRO A 5 -45.22 -38.14 -27.41
C PRO A 5 -44.65 -36.75 -27.86
N LEU A 6 -43.33 -36.56 -27.81
CA LEU A 6 -42.35 -36.55 -28.93
C LEU A 6 -42.46 -35.41 -29.96
N PHE A 7 -41.48 -34.49 -29.91
CA PHE A 7 -40.79 -33.82 -31.04
C PHE A 7 -39.50 -33.26 -30.41
N SER A 8 -38.28 -33.79 -30.57
CA SER A 8 -37.45 -34.14 -31.73
C SER A 8 -37.24 -32.98 -32.71
N THR A 9 -36.00 -32.44 -32.68
CA THR A 9 -35.21 -31.68 -33.68
C THR A 9 -34.38 -30.63 -32.89
N GLY A 10 -33.08 -30.45 -33.03
CA GLY A 10 -32.03 -31.11 -33.78
C GLY A 10 -30.73 -30.43 -33.33
N PHE A 11 -29.76 -31.20 -32.85
CA PHE A 11 -28.43 -30.71 -32.52
C PHE A 11 -27.70 -30.35 -33.82
N SER A 12 -27.19 -29.12 -33.93
CA SER A 12 -26.14 -28.77 -34.90
C SER A 12 -24.93 -28.25 -34.13
N ILE A 13 -23.97 -29.15 -33.93
CA ILE A 13 -22.65 -28.85 -33.42
C ILE A 13 -21.79 -28.48 -34.64
N LEU A 14 -21.49 -27.19 -34.82
CA LEU A 14 -20.51 -26.74 -35.80
C LEU A 14 -19.18 -26.44 -35.09
N SER A 15 -18.33 -27.46 -35.03
CA SER A 15 -16.97 -27.37 -34.50
C SER A 15 -16.08 -26.59 -35.49
N HIS A 16 -15.91 -25.29 -35.28
CA HIS A 16 -14.89 -24.52 -35.99
C HIS A 16 -13.50 -24.83 -35.41
N LEU A 17 -12.82 -25.79 -36.04
CA LEU A 17 -11.39 -26.03 -35.85
C LEU A 17 -10.60 -24.83 -36.38
N VAL A 18 -10.33 -23.86 -35.52
CA VAL A 18 -9.31 -22.83 -35.75
C VAL A 18 -7.95 -23.50 -35.68
N ARG A 19 -7.36 -23.80 -36.85
CA ARG A 19 -5.96 -24.23 -36.96
C ARG A 19 -5.08 -23.02 -36.68
N ASN A 20 -4.61 -22.89 -35.44
CA ASN A 20 -3.51 -22.00 -35.10
C ASN A 20 -2.24 -22.48 -35.83
N ARG A 21 -1.90 -21.80 -36.94
CA ARG A 21 -0.58 -21.92 -37.55
C ARG A 21 0.43 -21.26 -36.62
N LEU A 22 1.29 -22.08 -36.02
CA LEU A 22 2.46 -21.60 -35.30
C LEU A 22 3.38 -20.83 -36.26
N PRO A 23 3.90 -19.65 -35.87
CA PRO A 23 4.89 -18.94 -36.66
C PRO A 23 6.21 -19.72 -36.71
N PRO A 24 7.01 -19.58 -37.78
CA PRO A 24 8.30 -20.26 -37.90
C PRO A 24 9.27 -19.75 -36.83
N GLN A 25 9.91 -20.70 -36.14
CA GLN A 25 10.95 -20.44 -35.15
C GLN A 25 12.10 -19.65 -35.79
N ALA A 26 12.31 -18.42 -35.34
CA ALA A 26 13.50 -17.65 -35.67
C ALA A 26 14.73 -18.39 -35.13
N ARG A 27 15.62 -18.79 -36.04
CA ARG A 27 16.90 -19.43 -35.72
C ARG A 27 17.72 -18.48 -34.85
N LEU A 28 18.07 -18.93 -33.65
CA LEU A 28 19.02 -18.27 -32.77
C LEU A 28 20.38 -18.16 -33.49
N ALA A 29 20.78 -16.93 -33.78
CA ALA A 29 22.13 -16.64 -34.25
C ALA A 29 23.11 -16.86 -33.08
N ARG A 30 23.96 -17.86 -33.24
CA ARG A 30 25.07 -18.21 -32.36
C ARG A 30 26.07 -17.03 -32.31
N PRO A 31 26.31 -16.38 -31.16
CA PRO A 31 27.38 -15.39 -31.08
C PRO A 31 28.73 -16.10 -31.22
N ARG A 32 29.56 -15.56 -32.11
CA ARG A 32 30.94 -15.99 -32.37
C ARG A 32 31.78 -15.76 -31.10
N SER A 33 32.47 -16.80 -30.66
CA SER A 33 33.52 -16.74 -29.65
C SER A 33 34.67 -15.87 -30.18
N ALA A 34 34.90 -14.72 -29.54
CA ALA A 34 36.12 -13.94 -29.73
C ALA A 34 37.23 -14.49 -28.82
N PRO A 35 38.50 -14.49 -29.26
CA PRO A 35 39.61 -15.05 -28.49
C PRO A 35 39.98 -14.15 -27.31
N LEU A 36 40.16 -14.78 -26.15
CA LEU A 36 40.78 -14.17 -24.96
C LEU A 36 42.19 -13.70 -25.31
N ARG A 37 42.39 -12.37 -25.34
CA ARG A 37 43.73 -11.80 -25.21
C ARG A 37 44.11 -11.79 -23.74
N SER A 38 45.03 -12.68 -23.42
CA SER A 38 45.87 -12.63 -22.23
C SER A 38 46.58 -11.28 -22.14
N MET A 39 46.41 -10.57 -21.03
CA MET A 39 47.38 -9.59 -20.57
C MET A 39 47.74 -9.91 -19.13
N SER A 40 48.94 -10.46 -18.96
CA SER A 40 49.61 -10.59 -17.68
C SER A 40 49.88 -9.22 -17.06
N GLY A 41 49.55 -9.09 -15.77
CA GLY A 41 50.33 -8.35 -14.80
C GLY A 41 50.10 -6.84 -14.72
N ILE A 42 49.51 -6.38 -13.62
CA ILE A 42 50.22 -5.59 -12.57
C ILE A 42 49.41 -5.72 -11.27
N PRO A 43 50.07 -5.98 -10.12
CA PRO A 43 49.45 -6.06 -8.81
C PRO A 43 49.30 -4.67 -8.21
N PHE A 44 48.15 -4.32 -7.63
CA PHE A 44 48.14 -3.31 -6.56
C PHE A 44 46.89 -3.44 -5.69
N LEU A 45 47.15 -3.45 -4.38
CA LEU A 45 46.17 -3.43 -3.30
C LEU A 45 45.19 -2.26 -3.45
N GLY A 46 43.89 -2.55 -3.30
CA GLY A 46 42.84 -1.54 -3.27
C GLY A 46 41.46 -2.14 -3.04
N ALA A 47 41.36 -3.19 -2.24
CA ALA A 47 40.08 -3.54 -1.63
C ALA A 47 39.76 -2.49 -0.56
N LEU A 48 38.45 -2.27 -0.34
CA LEU A 48 37.83 -1.44 0.71
C LEU A 48 37.65 0.04 0.32
N PHE A 49 36.59 0.33 -0.44
CA PHE A 49 35.56 1.34 -0.10
C PHE A 49 34.46 1.25 -1.17
N GLY A 50 33.84 0.07 -1.29
CA GLY A 50 32.57 -0.06 -2.00
C GLY A 50 31.49 0.58 -1.15
N SER A 51 31.26 1.87 -1.32
CA SER A 51 30.11 2.56 -0.73
C SER A 51 28.84 1.98 -1.35
N SER A 52 28.25 1.00 -0.68
CA SER A 52 26.89 0.55 -0.94
C SER A 52 25.96 1.73 -0.73
N SER A 53 25.74 2.52 -1.79
CA SER A 53 24.67 3.50 -1.84
C SER A 53 23.36 2.73 -1.75
N SER A 54 22.80 2.66 -0.54
CA SER A 54 21.41 2.30 -0.36
C SER A 54 20.61 3.27 -1.24
N ARG A 55 19.95 2.74 -2.28
CA ARG A 55 18.96 3.51 -3.03
C ARG A 55 17.81 3.76 -2.08
N SER A 56 17.89 4.83 -1.30
CA SER A 56 16.72 5.46 -0.72
C SER A 56 15.88 5.90 -1.90
N SER A 57 14.78 5.19 -2.17
CA SER A 57 13.77 5.67 -3.09
C SER A 57 13.26 6.99 -2.51
N ASN A 58 13.75 8.10 -3.05
CA ASN A 58 13.36 9.46 -2.70
C ASN A 58 11.92 9.68 -3.16
N MET A 59 10.97 9.04 -2.48
CA MET A 59 9.56 9.35 -2.58
C MET A 59 9.38 10.71 -1.92
N SER A 60 9.21 11.74 -2.73
CA SER A 60 8.97 13.10 -2.28
C SER A 60 7.48 13.24 -1.97
N TYR A 61 7.16 13.62 -0.72
CA TYR A 61 5.80 13.93 -0.28
C TYR A 61 5.57 15.46 -0.30
N PRO A 62 4.34 15.96 -0.41
CA PRO A 62 4.11 17.41 -0.36
C PRO A 62 4.64 18.11 0.90
N ASP A 63 4.50 17.47 2.07
CA ASP A 63 5.05 17.96 3.34
C ASP A 63 6.50 17.49 3.52
N GLN A 64 7.43 18.46 3.48
CA GLN A 64 8.88 18.26 3.49
C GLN A 64 9.53 18.62 4.83
N ARG A 65 8.76 18.64 5.93
CA ARG A 65 9.31 18.87 7.26
C ARG A 65 10.41 17.86 7.61
N SER A 66 11.48 18.38 8.18
CA SER A 66 12.62 17.62 8.70
C SER A 66 12.23 16.80 9.93
N ASN A 67 13.04 15.80 10.26
CA ASN A 67 12.80 14.97 11.46
C ASN A 67 12.82 15.79 12.76
N ASP A 68 13.59 16.88 12.82
CA ASP A 68 13.65 17.74 14.01
C ASP A 68 12.37 18.59 14.16
N GLU A 69 11.84 19.11 13.06
CA GLU A 69 10.52 19.76 13.06
C GLU A 69 9.41 18.78 13.46
N TRP A 70 9.49 17.54 12.97
CA TRP A 70 8.56 16.48 13.38
C TRP A 70 8.65 16.15 14.88
N ARG A 71 9.85 16.12 15.46
CA ARG A 71 10.04 15.90 16.90
C ARG A 71 9.49 17.05 17.75
N ALA A 72 9.41 18.26 17.20
CA ALA A 72 8.84 19.41 17.89
C ALA A 72 7.30 19.38 17.94
N VAL A 73 6.65 18.82 16.91
CA VAL A 73 5.18 18.81 16.80
C VAL A 73 4.53 17.49 17.23
N LEU A 74 5.25 16.36 17.10
CA LEU A 74 4.75 15.04 17.47
C LEU A 74 5.18 14.67 18.88
N ASN A 75 4.31 13.96 19.60
CA ASN A 75 4.75 13.26 20.80
C ASN A 75 5.67 12.07 20.45
N LYS A 76 6.39 11.55 21.44
CA LYS A 76 7.37 10.47 21.25
C LYS A 76 6.79 9.24 20.57
N GLU A 77 5.58 8.84 20.94
CA GLU A 77 4.93 7.64 20.41
C GLU A 77 4.42 7.85 18.98
N GLN A 78 3.88 9.03 18.69
CA GLN A 78 3.53 9.45 17.33
C GLN A 78 4.75 9.49 16.42
N PHE A 79 5.87 10.02 16.88
CA PHE A 79 7.11 10.04 16.11
C PHE A 79 7.60 8.61 15.82
N ARG A 80 7.65 7.75 16.84
CA ARG A 80 8.03 6.34 16.71
C ARG A 80 7.19 5.62 15.65
N ILE A 81 5.88 5.82 15.66
CA ILE A 81 4.98 5.13 14.73
C ILE A 81 5.03 5.79 13.36
N LEU A 82 4.77 7.10 13.23
CA LEU A 82 4.65 7.79 11.94
C LEU A 82 5.98 7.88 11.19
N ARG A 83 7.12 8.04 11.87
CA ARG A 83 8.43 8.30 11.23
C ARG A 83 9.38 7.11 11.31
N GLU A 84 9.36 6.37 12.41
CA GLU A 84 10.23 5.19 12.61
C GLU A 84 9.53 3.87 12.26
N LYS A 85 8.33 3.92 11.65
CA LYS A 85 7.52 2.76 11.22
C LYS A 85 7.23 1.77 12.35
N GLY A 86 7.09 2.28 13.57
CA GLY A 86 6.67 1.50 14.72
C GLY A 86 5.22 1.03 14.62
N THR A 87 4.84 0.11 15.49
CA THR A 87 3.45 -0.37 15.64
C THR A 87 3.03 -0.28 17.12
N GLU A 88 1.82 0.18 17.39
CA GLU A 88 1.24 0.21 18.74
C GLU A 88 0.86 -1.21 19.20
N PRO A 89 0.88 -1.53 20.51
CA PRO A 89 0.41 -2.82 21.00
C PRO A 89 -1.06 -3.09 20.63
N PRO A 90 -1.44 -4.34 20.31
CA PRO A 90 -2.82 -4.68 19.95
C PRO A 90 -3.78 -4.35 21.10
N GLY A 91 -4.92 -3.75 20.77
CA GLY A 91 -6.00 -3.38 21.69
C GLY A 91 -5.72 -2.16 22.57
N SER A 92 -4.54 -1.54 22.45
CA SER A 92 -4.17 -0.35 23.24
C SER A 92 -4.65 0.97 22.63
N GLY A 93 -4.96 0.95 21.33
CA GLY A 93 -5.27 2.14 20.56
C GLY A 93 -6.61 2.78 20.89
N LYS A 94 -6.63 4.12 21.04
CA LYS A 94 -7.84 4.91 21.32
C LYS A 94 -8.98 4.66 20.33
N PHE A 95 -8.65 4.40 19.07
CA PHE A 95 -9.65 4.30 18.00
C PHE A 95 -10.06 2.86 17.66
N ASP A 96 -9.48 1.84 18.31
CA ASP A 96 -9.84 0.44 18.06
C ASP A 96 -11.33 0.16 18.36
N LYS A 97 -11.82 0.69 19.49
CA LYS A 97 -13.22 0.54 19.94
C LYS A 97 -14.11 1.75 19.63
N HIS A 98 -13.63 2.68 18.81
CA HIS A 98 -14.34 3.93 18.52
C HIS A 98 -15.08 3.85 17.17
N TYR A 99 -16.41 3.78 17.21
CA TYR A 99 -17.28 3.65 16.03
C TYR A 99 -18.31 4.79 15.99
N PRO A 100 -17.91 6.01 15.59
CA PRO A 100 -18.84 7.11 15.41
C PRO A 100 -19.71 6.90 14.16
N GLU A 101 -20.93 7.45 14.16
CA GLU A 101 -21.82 7.41 12.99
C GLU A 101 -21.28 8.28 11.84
N GLU A 102 -20.74 9.45 12.17
CA GLU A 102 -20.20 10.43 11.23
C GLU A 102 -18.85 10.97 11.69
N GLY A 103 -18.09 11.53 10.75
CA GLY A 103 -16.79 12.16 11.01
C GLY A 103 -15.65 11.60 10.17
N VAL A 104 -14.47 12.18 10.36
CA VAL A 104 -13.28 11.91 9.55
C VAL A 104 -12.08 11.65 10.44
N TYR A 105 -11.35 10.59 10.13
CA TYR A 105 -10.03 10.32 10.68
C TYR A 105 -8.97 10.99 9.83
N THR A 106 -8.19 11.87 10.45
CA THR A 106 -7.10 12.63 9.83
C THR A 106 -5.75 12.06 10.27
N CYS A 107 -4.70 12.33 9.49
CA CYS A 107 -3.33 12.03 9.90
C CYS A 107 -2.98 12.80 11.18
N ALA A 108 -2.41 12.13 12.18
CA ALA A 108 -1.99 12.78 13.42
C ALA A 108 -0.84 13.80 13.21
N GLY A 109 -0.05 13.68 12.13
CA GLY A 109 1.08 14.57 11.88
C GLY A 109 0.79 15.77 10.98
N CYS A 110 0.10 15.57 9.86
CA CYS A 110 -0.19 16.65 8.90
C CYS A 110 -1.67 17.02 8.81
N HIS A 111 -2.53 16.37 9.59
CA HIS A 111 -3.97 16.63 9.66
C HIS A 111 -4.73 16.43 8.34
N THR A 112 -4.12 15.82 7.32
CA THR A 112 -4.81 15.45 6.08
C THR A 112 -5.90 14.40 6.35
N PRO A 113 -7.11 14.54 5.80
CA PRO A 113 -8.16 13.51 5.84
C PRO A 113 -7.68 12.17 5.26
N LEU A 114 -7.85 11.07 5.99
CA LEU A 114 -7.43 9.73 5.57
C LEU A 114 -8.61 8.77 5.39
N TYR A 115 -9.52 8.71 6.37
CA TYR A 115 -10.63 7.76 6.41
C TYR A 115 -11.92 8.41 6.87
N LYS A 116 -13.05 7.97 6.33
CA LYS A 116 -14.38 8.34 6.83
C LYS A 116 -14.82 7.38 7.94
N ALA A 117 -15.65 7.84 8.86
CA ALA A 117 -16.27 7.00 9.89
C ALA A 117 -17.03 5.81 9.28
N SER A 118 -17.76 6.04 8.18
CA SER A 118 -18.50 5.02 7.44
C SER A 118 -17.62 3.91 6.84
N HIS A 119 -16.31 4.15 6.67
CA HIS A 119 -15.39 3.15 6.14
C HIS A 119 -14.86 2.20 7.22
N LYS A 120 -15.11 2.51 8.49
CA LYS A 120 -14.62 1.74 9.62
C LYS A 120 -15.47 0.49 9.82
N PHE A 121 -14.83 -0.64 10.12
CA PHE A 121 -15.54 -1.88 10.45
C PHE A 121 -14.82 -2.66 11.54
N LYS A 122 -15.54 -3.60 12.18
CA LYS A 122 -14.98 -4.44 13.24
C LYS A 122 -14.30 -5.67 12.63
N SER A 123 -12.98 -5.60 12.49
CA SER A 123 -12.15 -6.71 11.99
C SER A 123 -11.72 -7.71 13.07
N GLY A 124 -11.65 -7.27 14.33
CA GLY A 124 -11.08 -8.06 15.43
C GLY A 124 -9.55 -8.18 15.41
N CYS A 125 -8.84 -7.40 14.58
CA CYS A 125 -7.37 -7.50 14.48
C CYS A 125 -6.62 -6.84 15.64
N GLY A 126 -7.29 -6.10 16.53
CA GLY A 126 -6.68 -5.37 17.65
C GLY A 126 -6.20 -3.96 17.30
N TRP A 127 -6.52 -3.47 16.11
CA TRP A 127 -6.26 -2.11 15.64
C TRP A 127 -7.49 -1.61 14.87
N PRO A 128 -7.70 -0.28 14.78
CA PRO A 128 -8.77 0.26 13.95
C PRO A 128 -8.60 -0.19 12.49
N ALA A 129 -9.68 -0.76 11.95
CA ALA A 129 -9.73 -1.27 10.60
C ALA A 129 -10.69 -0.47 9.72
N TYR A 130 -10.27 -0.22 8.48
CA TYR A 130 -11.05 0.46 7.46
C TYR A 130 -11.03 -0.34 6.17
N PHE A 131 -12.14 -0.37 5.42
CA PHE A 131 -12.19 -1.09 4.15
C PHE A 131 -11.79 -0.23 2.95
N ASP A 132 -11.85 1.10 3.09
CA ASP A 132 -11.47 2.04 2.05
C ASP A 132 -10.95 3.36 2.65
N SER A 133 -10.11 4.06 1.91
CA SER A 133 -9.56 5.38 2.28
C SER A 133 -10.20 6.49 1.44
N ILE A 134 -10.05 7.73 1.86
CA ILE A 134 -10.37 8.87 1.00
C ILE A 134 -9.47 8.80 -0.25
N PRO A 135 -10.03 8.95 -1.47
CA PRO A 135 -9.26 8.82 -2.71
C PRO A 135 -8.02 9.72 -2.70
N GLY A 136 -6.84 9.13 -2.93
CA GLY A 136 -5.56 9.83 -2.97
C GLY A 136 -4.96 10.22 -1.61
N ALA A 137 -5.60 9.86 -0.50
CA ALA A 137 -5.08 10.19 0.84
C ALA A 137 -4.01 9.22 1.36
N VAL A 138 -4.02 7.98 0.87
CA VAL A 138 -3.15 6.89 1.32
C VAL A 138 -2.34 6.34 0.15
N SER A 139 -1.02 6.27 0.34
CA SER A 139 -0.07 5.66 -0.59
C SER A 139 0.30 4.26 -0.11
N ARG A 140 0.51 3.35 -1.05
CA ARG A 140 0.81 1.93 -0.79
C ARG A 140 2.25 1.63 -1.20
N HIS A 141 2.98 0.95 -0.34
CA HIS A 141 4.37 0.55 -0.56
C HIS A 141 4.55 -0.92 -0.23
N GLU A 142 5.40 -1.61 -1.00
CA GLU A 142 5.76 -2.99 -0.69
C GLU A 142 6.74 -3.01 0.48
N ASP A 143 6.37 -3.71 1.56
CA ASP A 143 7.18 -3.93 2.75
C ASP A 143 7.64 -5.39 2.78
N ARG A 144 8.96 -5.60 2.66
CA ARG A 144 9.60 -6.93 2.71
C ARG A 144 10.32 -7.21 4.02
N THR A 145 10.04 -6.42 5.05
CA THR A 145 10.68 -6.58 6.36
C THR A 145 10.23 -7.90 7.01
N PHE A 146 11.12 -8.51 7.81
CA PHE A 146 10.87 -9.79 8.50
C PHE A 146 10.58 -10.99 7.59
N GLY A 147 11.02 -10.94 6.32
CA GLY A 147 10.86 -12.05 5.38
C GLY A 147 9.42 -12.29 4.89
N MET A 148 8.51 -11.35 5.18
CA MET A 148 7.12 -11.37 4.71
C MET A 148 6.90 -10.26 3.68
N THR A 149 6.09 -10.51 2.66
CA THR A 149 5.63 -9.47 1.73
C THR A 149 4.30 -8.91 2.23
N ARG A 150 4.32 -7.68 2.73
CA ARG A 150 3.13 -6.93 3.15
C ARG A 150 3.03 -5.64 2.34
N THR A 151 1.85 -5.04 2.32
CA THR A 151 1.66 -3.70 1.72
C THR A 151 1.55 -2.68 2.84
N GLU A 152 2.59 -1.89 3.05
CA GLU A 152 2.57 -0.73 3.94
C GLU A 152 1.66 0.35 3.37
N ILE A 153 0.90 0.99 4.25
CA ILE A 153 0.11 2.19 3.95
C ILE A 153 0.71 3.39 4.68
N VAL A 154 0.90 4.48 3.93
CA VAL A 154 1.43 5.74 4.43
C VAL A 154 0.53 6.90 4.02
N CYS A 155 0.58 8.01 4.76
CA CYS A 155 -0.11 9.23 4.34
C CYS A 155 0.53 9.81 3.07
N SER A 156 -0.27 10.03 2.03
CA SER A 156 0.22 10.58 0.76
C SER A 156 0.73 12.02 0.86
N ASN A 157 0.35 12.76 1.91
CA ASN A 157 0.76 14.15 2.10
C ASN A 157 2.11 14.30 2.83
N CYS A 158 2.39 13.49 3.85
CA CYS A 158 3.61 13.63 4.67
C CYS A 158 4.50 12.38 4.74
N GLY A 159 4.07 11.28 4.13
CA GLY A 159 4.77 10.00 4.18
C GLY A 159 4.74 9.30 5.53
N GLY A 160 3.91 9.77 6.48
CA GLY A 160 3.79 9.17 7.79
C GLY A 160 3.22 7.75 7.72
N HIS A 161 3.87 6.80 8.41
CA HIS A 161 3.44 5.41 8.49
C HIS A 161 2.09 5.27 9.21
N LEU A 162 1.14 4.62 8.54
CA LEU A 162 -0.19 4.37 9.07
C LEU A 162 -0.33 2.93 9.57
N GLY A 163 0.17 1.97 8.80
CA GLY A 163 0.06 0.55 9.10
C GLY A 163 0.21 -0.30 7.84
N HIS A 164 -0.65 -1.32 7.69
CA HIS A 164 -0.63 -2.22 6.54
C HIS A 164 -2.03 -2.48 5.99
N VAL A 165 -2.10 -2.77 4.69
CA VAL A 165 -3.32 -3.25 4.02
C VAL A 165 -3.19 -4.73 3.66
N PHE A 166 -4.26 -5.48 3.95
CA PHE A 166 -4.44 -6.89 3.60
C PHE A 166 -5.63 -7.00 2.63
N LYS A 167 -5.57 -7.97 1.71
CA LYS A 167 -6.62 -8.21 0.70
C LYS A 167 -6.87 -9.71 0.58
N GLY A 168 -8.08 -10.09 0.14
CA GLY A 168 -8.41 -11.50 -0.11
C GLY A 168 -8.69 -12.31 1.15
N GLU A 169 -9.18 -11.64 2.20
CA GLU A 169 -9.51 -12.28 3.48
C GLU A 169 -10.97 -12.75 3.54
N GLY A 170 -11.79 -12.42 2.54
CA GLY A 170 -13.21 -12.77 2.51
C GLY A 170 -14.04 -11.95 3.50
N LEU A 171 -13.67 -10.70 3.73
CA LEU A 171 -14.35 -9.82 4.66
C LEU A 171 -15.69 -9.34 4.08
N PRO A 172 -16.74 -9.15 4.91
CA PRO A 172 -18.05 -8.65 4.48
C PRO A 172 -17.99 -7.14 4.22
N THR A 173 -17.07 -6.70 3.36
CA THR A 173 -16.83 -5.30 2.99
C THR A 173 -16.81 -5.18 1.47
N PRO A 174 -17.19 -4.02 0.89
CA PRO A 174 -17.31 -3.88 -0.57
C PRO A 174 -16.01 -4.13 -1.35
N THR A 175 -14.87 -3.87 -0.73
CA THR A 175 -13.54 -3.92 -1.36
C THR A 175 -12.78 -5.21 -1.06
N ASP A 176 -13.21 -5.99 -0.06
CA ASP A 176 -12.42 -7.08 0.53
C ASP A 176 -10.97 -6.67 0.90
N GLU A 177 -10.82 -5.40 1.30
CA GLU A 177 -9.57 -4.85 1.80
C GLU A 177 -9.68 -4.53 3.29
N ARG A 178 -8.60 -4.75 4.02
CA ARG A 178 -8.48 -4.38 5.43
C ARG A 178 -7.26 -3.50 5.63
N HIS A 179 -7.50 -2.21 5.75
CA HIS A 179 -6.51 -1.24 6.18
C HIS A 179 -6.41 -1.33 7.71
N CYS A 180 -5.38 -2.01 8.21
CA CYS A 180 -5.06 -2.15 9.62
C CYS A 180 -4.16 -0.98 10.03
N VAL A 181 -4.70 -0.01 10.77
CA VAL A 181 -4.05 1.29 11.00
C VAL A 181 -3.72 1.45 12.48
N ASN A 182 -2.58 2.06 12.81
CA ASN A 182 -2.28 2.45 14.19
C ASN A 182 -3.17 3.61 14.61
N SER A 183 -3.83 3.50 15.78
CA SER A 183 -4.64 4.58 16.34
C SER A 183 -3.82 5.84 16.61
N VAL A 184 -2.58 5.67 17.07
CA VAL A 184 -1.65 6.80 17.31
C VAL A 184 -1.35 7.59 16.04
N SER A 185 -1.40 6.97 14.85
CA SER A 185 -1.20 7.65 13.57
C SER A 185 -2.42 8.49 13.14
N LEU A 186 -3.54 8.39 13.86
CA LEU A 186 -4.80 9.03 13.52
C LEU A 186 -5.17 10.12 14.53
N SER A 187 -6.01 11.04 14.06
CA SER A 187 -6.80 11.96 14.87
C SER A 187 -8.23 11.93 14.34
N PHE A 188 -9.21 12.33 15.15
CA PHE A 188 -10.62 12.26 14.76
C PHE A 188 -11.26 13.64 14.83
N SER A 189 -11.96 14.03 13.77
CA SER A 189 -12.77 15.23 13.69
C SER A 189 -14.23 14.86 13.45
N ALA A 190 -15.09 15.22 14.40
CA ALA A 190 -16.53 14.94 14.32
C ALA A 190 -17.27 15.80 13.28
N ASN A 191 -16.73 16.97 12.96
CA ASN A 191 -17.31 17.87 11.97
C ASN A 191 -16.76 17.54 10.58
N ASP A 192 -17.64 17.17 9.64
CA ASP A 192 -17.34 16.98 8.21
C ASP A 192 -17.05 18.31 7.48
N LYS A 193 -16.33 19.25 8.11
CA LYS A 193 -16.00 20.57 7.55
C LYS A 193 -14.68 20.59 6.80
N THR A 194 -13.88 19.53 6.82
CA THR A 194 -12.62 19.45 6.07
C THR A 194 -12.84 18.89 4.66
N ALA A 195 -13.71 19.54 3.90
CA ALA A 195 -13.80 19.44 2.44
C ALA A 195 -13.65 20.81 1.76
N ASN A 196 -13.28 21.86 2.50
CA ASN A 196 -12.87 23.14 1.92
C ASN A 196 -11.55 23.59 2.54
N GLY A 197 -10.55 23.76 1.68
CA GLY A 197 -9.18 24.10 2.07
C GLY A 197 -9.10 25.36 2.92
N SER A 198 -8.38 25.25 4.03
CA SER A 198 -7.93 26.39 4.81
C SER A 198 -6.41 26.48 4.70
N GLY A 199 -5.95 26.95 3.54
CA GLY A 199 -4.86 27.92 3.54
C GLY A 199 -5.47 29.28 3.88
N ALA A 200 -5.32 29.75 5.12
CA ALA A 200 -5.43 31.16 5.52
C ALA A 200 -5.13 31.32 7.03
N SER A 201 -3.92 31.78 7.35
CA SER A 201 -3.76 33.05 8.07
C SER A 201 -2.29 33.37 8.29
N SER A 202 -1.81 34.27 7.44
CA SER A 202 -0.73 35.19 7.72
C SER A 202 -1.20 36.28 8.70
N LYS A 203 -0.23 36.85 9.42
CA LYS A 203 -0.25 38.14 10.16
C LYS A 203 -0.95 38.19 11.52
N ALA A 204 -0.12 38.32 12.56
CA ALA A 204 -0.11 39.47 13.46
C ALA A 204 1.35 39.89 13.68
#